data_AF-A0A7C9EKC9-F1
#
_entry.id   AF-A0A7C9EKC9-F1
#
_cell.length_a   1.000
_cell.length_b   1.000
_cell.length_c   1.000
_cell.angle_alpha   90.00
_cell.angle_beta   90.00
_cell.angle_gamma   90.00
#
_symmetry.space_group_name_H-M   'P 1'
#
loop_
_entity.id
_entity.type
_entity.pdbx_description
1 polymer ?
#
loop_
_entity_poly.entity_id
_entity_poly.type
_entity_poly.pdbx_seq_one_letter_code
_entity_poly.pdbx_strand_id
1 'polypeptide(L)'
;DFTLWQQRVKSLLTQGGTVKALKVKTHGTEKMADDEWLTSREKDKPEKMSVEEWEDLKDMATSTILLCLANNTLREVLGLTDPVDICDKLESRYKSKSLTSKLYLKKRLFGLQMMEETYFNQHLDEFNKITIELTSLEVKI
;
A
#
# COMPACT_ATOMS: atom_id res chain seq x y z
N ASP A 1 3.62 7.61 -5.28
CA ASP A 1 4.00 6.19 -5.25
C ASP A 1 3.43 5.53 -3.99
N PHE A 2 2.78 4.38 -4.13
CA PHE A 2 2.21 3.64 -3.02
C PHE A 2 3.28 2.97 -2.15
N THR A 3 4.39 2.51 -2.74
CA THR A 3 5.48 1.86 -1.99
C THR A 3 6.14 2.83 -1.03
N LEU A 4 6.48 4.04 -1.50
CA LEU A 4 7.02 5.10 -0.65
C LEU A 4 6.05 5.52 0.47
N TRP A 5 4.75 5.60 0.18
CA TRP A 5 3.73 5.86 1.20
C TRP A 5 3.70 4.75 2.26
N GLN A 6 3.72 3.47 1.85
CA GLN A 6 3.77 2.33 2.78
C GLN A 6 5.00 2.39 3.68
N GLN A 7 6.18 2.70 3.14
CA GLN A 7 7.41 2.85 3.94
C GLN A 7 7.31 3.99 4.95
N ARG A 8 6.76 5.14 4.54
CA ARG A 8 6.57 6.30 5.44
C ARG A 8 5.63 5.97 6.60
N VAL A 9 4.48 5.35 6.30
CA VAL A 9 3.50 4.95 7.32
C VAL A 9 4.12 3.92 8.27
N LYS A 10 4.84 2.92 7.75
CA LYS A 10 5.54 1.94 8.57
C LYS A 10 6.56 2.58 9.53
N SER A 11 7.31 3.57 9.07
CA SER A 11 8.25 4.33 9.92
C SER A 11 7.53 5.10 11.01
N LEU A 12 6.41 5.76 10.70
CA LEU A 12 5.60 6.49 11.69
C LEU A 12 5.00 5.57 12.76
N LEU A 13 4.46 4.41 12.35
CA LEU A 13 3.94 3.40 13.28
C LEU A 13 5.05 2.77 14.15
N THR A 14 6.27 2.66 13.60
CA THR A 14 7.42 2.18 14.37
C THR A 14 7.84 3.23 15.41
N GLN A 15 7.88 4.51 15.03
CA GLN A 15 8.16 5.62 15.93
C GLN A 15 7.10 5.74 17.05
N GLY A 16 5.83 5.53 16.72
CA GLY A 16 4.72 5.52 17.69
C GLY A 16 4.59 4.23 18.50
N GLY A 17 5.41 3.21 18.25
CA GLY A 17 5.33 1.91 18.95
C GLY A 17 4.12 1.04 18.58
N THR A 18 3.31 1.46 17.61
CA THR A 18 2.04 0.82 17.21
C THR A 18 2.18 -0.19 16.08
N VAL A 19 3.38 -0.38 15.53
CA VAL A 19 3.63 -1.39 14.46
C VAL A 19 3.21 -2.82 14.84
N LYS A 20 3.09 -3.12 16.14
CA LYS A 20 2.61 -4.42 16.64
C LYS A 20 1.12 -4.66 16.33
N ALA A 21 0.31 -3.61 16.24
CA ALA A 21 -1.10 -3.70 15.86
C ALA A 21 -1.30 -4.18 14.41
N LEU A 22 -0.24 -4.08 13.58
CA LEU A 22 -0.23 -4.59 12.20
C LEU A 22 0.35 -5.99 12.06
N LYS A 23 0.91 -6.58 13.13
CA LYS A 23 1.50 -7.92 13.06
C LYS A 23 0.40 -8.96 13.31
N VAL A 24 -0.27 -9.36 12.24
CA VAL A 24 -1.03 -10.63 12.21
C VAL A 24 -0.01 -11.77 12.30
N LYS A 25 -0.15 -12.72 13.23
CA LYS A 25 0.61 -13.97 13.15
C LYS A 25 -0.04 -14.76 12.01
N THR A 26 0.52 -14.64 10.82
CA THR A 26 0.10 -15.45 9.68
C THR A 26 0.43 -16.92 9.97
N HIS A 27 -0.54 -17.66 10.51
CA HIS A 27 -0.68 -19.05 10.10
C HIS A 27 -1.22 -19.05 8.67
N GLY A 28 -0.68 -19.97 7.88
CA GLY A 28 -0.71 -19.93 6.41
C GLY A 28 -2.08 -19.61 5.82
N THR A 29 -2.02 -18.88 4.71
CA THR A 29 -3.08 -18.67 3.72
C THR A 29 -3.91 -19.93 3.49
N GLU A 30 -5.00 -20.08 4.22
CA GLU A 30 -6.11 -20.94 3.87
C GLU A 30 -7.40 -20.17 4.17
N LYS A 31 -8.33 -20.16 3.22
CA LYS A 31 -9.53 -19.31 3.26
C LYS A 31 -10.40 -19.72 4.44
N MET A 32 -10.38 -18.93 5.51
CA MET A 32 -11.27 -19.10 6.66
C MET A 32 -12.51 -18.23 6.49
N ALA A 33 -13.64 -18.73 7.00
CA ALA A 33 -14.93 -18.04 6.97
C ALA A 33 -14.91 -16.77 7.84
N ASP A 34 -15.81 -15.83 7.54
CA ASP A 34 -15.84 -14.48 8.13
C ASP A 34 -15.89 -14.49 9.67
N ASP A 35 -16.52 -15.49 10.29
CA ASP A 35 -16.59 -15.66 11.75
C ASP A 35 -15.30 -16.24 12.38
N GLU A 36 -14.54 -17.06 11.65
CA GLU A 36 -13.25 -17.62 12.12
C GLU A 36 -12.13 -16.57 12.09
N TRP A 37 -12.20 -15.62 11.15
CA TRP A 37 -11.24 -14.51 11.03
C TRP A 37 -11.20 -13.62 12.29
N LEU A 38 -12.37 -13.27 12.83
CA LEU A 38 -12.51 -12.50 14.06
C LEU A 38 -11.88 -13.21 15.27
N THR A 39 -12.10 -14.53 15.40
CA THR A 39 -11.53 -15.33 16.49
C THR A 39 -10.02 -15.56 16.40
N SER A 40 -9.43 -15.54 15.20
CA SER A 40 -7.97 -15.64 15.02
C SER A 40 -7.24 -14.35 15.38
N ARG A 41 -7.89 -13.19 15.17
CA ARG A 41 -7.30 -11.87 15.46
C ARG A 41 -7.26 -11.56 16.95
N GLU A 42 -8.21 -12.05 17.74
CA GLU A 42 -8.15 -12.00 19.20
C GLU A 42 -6.96 -12.79 19.77
N LYS A 43 -6.51 -13.84 19.07
CA LYS A 43 -5.30 -14.64 19.41
C LYS A 43 -3.97 -13.98 19.00
N ASP A 44 -4.00 -12.92 18.18
CA ASP A 44 -2.81 -12.15 17.81
C ASP A 44 -2.39 -11.14 18.87
N LYS A 45 -3.30 -10.86 19.82
CA LYS A 45 -2.99 -10.11 21.02
C LYS A 45 -1.78 -10.73 21.75
N PRO A 46 -0.76 -9.95 22.12
CA PRO A 46 0.34 -10.45 22.94
C PRO A 46 -0.18 -10.90 24.32
N GLU A 47 0.16 -12.12 24.76
CA GLU A 47 -0.28 -12.70 26.05
C GLU A 47 0.02 -11.82 27.28
N LYS A 48 0.98 -10.90 27.17
CA LYS A 48 1.40 -9.98 28.25
C LYS A 48 0.66 -8.65 28.29
N MET A 49 -0.23 -8.37 27.35
CA MET A 49 -0.89 -7.07 27.18
C MET A 49 -2.34 -7.13 27.62
N SER A 50 -2.90 -6.05 28.16
CA SER A 50 -4.33 -5.97 28.47
C SER A 50 -5.17 -5.84 27.19
N VAL A 51 -6.48 -6.12 27.26
CA VAL A 51 -7.37 -5.93 26.09
C VAL A 51 -7.48 -4.44 25.75
N GLU A 52 -7.57 -3.60 26.77
CA GLU A 52 -7.64 -2.14 26.66
C GLU A 52 -6.38 -1.56 26.00
N GLU A 53 -5.20 -1.95 26.46
CA GLU A 53 -3.91 -1.54 25.86
C GLU A 53 -3.77 -1.97 24.39
N TRP A 54 -4.39 -3.11 24.03
CA TRP A 54 -4.36 -3.61 22.65
C TRP A 54 -5.29 -2.83 21.73
N GLU A 55 -6.50 -2.50 22.19
CA GLU A 55 -7.43 -1.65 21.44
C GLU A 55 -6.88 -0.22 21.29
N ASP A 56 -6.28 0.36 22.34
CA ASP A 56 -5.61 1.67 22.27
C ASP A 56 -4.49 1.68 21.21
N LEU A 57 -3.72 0.60 21.11
CA LEU A 57 -2.69 0.46 20.08
C LEU A 57 -3.28 0.38 18.68
N LYS A 58 -4.40 -0.33 18.50
CA LYS A 58 -5.11 -0.42 17.23
C LYS A 58 -5.69 0.93 16.85
N ASP A 59 -6.33 1.65 17.76
CA ASP A 59 -6.88 2.98 17.53
C ASP A 59 -5.80 4.00 17.16
N MET A 60 -4.64 3.94 17.83
CA MET A 60 -3.50 4.79 17.51
C MET A 60 -2.90 4.44 16.14
N ALA A 61 -2.82 3.16 15.79
CA ALA A 61 -2.38 2.71 14.47
C ALA A 61 -3.35 3.19 13.37
N THR A 62 -4.65 2.98 13.58
CA THR A 62 -5.73 3.41 12.68
C THR A 62 -5.66 4.92 12.48
N SER A 63 -5.61 5.70 13.55
CA SER A 63 -5.51 7.16 13.48
C SER A 63 -4.28 7.62 12.70
N THR A 64 -3.13 7.00 12.94
CA THR A 64 -1.89 7.32 12.22
C THR A 64 -2.01 7.04 10.73
N ILE A 65 -2.60 5.91 10.35
CA ILE A 65 -2.83 5.55 8.94
C ILE A 65 -3.77 6.57 8.30
N LEU A 66 -4.92 6.87 8.91
CA LEU A 66 -5.92 7.78 8.39
C LEU A 66 -5.37 9.21 8.20
N LEU A 67 -4.56 9.70 9.14
CA LEU A 67 -3.87 11.00 9.04
C LEU A 67 -2.88 11.08 7.86
N CYS A 68 -2.38 9.93 7.39
CA CYS A 68 -1.48 9.86 6.26
C CYS A 68 -2.20 9.72 4.90
N LEU A 69 -3.54 9.74 4.89
CA LEU A 69 -4.34 9.61 3.67
C LEU A 69 -4.82 10.96 3.15
N ALA A 70 -4.88 11.10 1.83
CA ALA A 70 -5.58 12.20 1.19
C ALA A 70 -7.10 11.99 1.28
N ASN A 71 -7.88 13.08 1.26
CA ASN A 71 -9.34 13.06 1.45
C ASN A 71 -10.09 12.08 0.53
N ASN A 72 -9.64 11.93 -0.72
CA ASN A 72 -10.24 11.00 -1.68
C ASN A 72 -10.03 9.54 -1.28
N THR A 73 -8.86 9.19 -0.74
CA THR A 73 -8.55 7.85 -0.25
C THR A 73 -9.19 7.60 1.11
N LEU A 74 -9.24 8.59 1.98
CA LEU A 74 -9.86 8.52 3.30
C LEU A 74 -11.34 8.13 3.20
N ARG A 75 -12.09 8.72 2.26
CA ARG A 75 -13.50 8.40 1.97
C ARG A 75 -13.76 6.92 1.68
N GLU A 76 -12.77 6.20 1.17
CA GLU A 76 -12.93 4.79 0.79
C GLU A 76 -12.67 3.81 1.94
N VAL A 77 -12.00 4.28 3.00
CA VAL A 77 -11.61 3.46 4.16
C VAL A 77 -12.29 3.91 5.45
N LEU A 78 -13.05 5.00 5.43
CA LEU A 78 -13.73 5.60 6.58
C LEU A 78 -14.70 4.66 7.33
N GLY A 79 -15.15 3.58 6.69
CA GLY A 79 -16.00 2.55 7.31
C GLY A 79 -15.22 1.39 7.96
N LEU A 80 -13.89 1.39 7.89
CA LEU A 80 -13.03 0.36 8.47
C LEU A 80 -12.43 0.89 9.77
N THR A 81 -12.53 0.11 10.84
CA THR A 81 -12.01 0.46 12.18
C THR A 81 -10.70 -0.24 12.50
N ASP A 82 -10.43 -1.38 11.86
CA ASP A 82 -9.22 -2.15 12.09
C ASP A 82 -8.07 -1.68 11.19
N PRO A 83 -6.88 -1.43 11.74
CA PRO A 83 -5.74 -0.89 10.99
C PRO A 83 -5.24 -1.84 9.90
N VAL A 84 -5.36 -3.16 10.09
CA VAL A 84 -4.95 -4.15 9.09
C VAL A 84 -5.98 -4.21 7.95
N ASP A 85 -7.28 -4.09 8.23
CA ASP A 85 -8.31 -4.06 7.18
C ASP A 85 -8.14 -2.82 6.28
N ILE A 86 -7.79 -1.68 6.88
CA ILE A 86 -7.44 -0.47 6.15
C ILE A 86 -6.21 -0.71 5.27
N CYS A 87 -5.15 -1.31 5.81
CA CYS A 87 -3.94 -1.63 5.06
C CYS A 87 -4.22 -2.56 3.88
N ASP A 88 -5.00 -3.61 4.07
CA ASP A 88 -5.34 -4.60 3.04
C ASP A 88 -6.19 -3.98 1.92
N LYS A 89 -7.15 -3.11 2.29
CA LYS A 89 -7.96 -2.38 1.30
C LYS A 89 -7.10 -1.47 0.43
N LEU A 90 -6.19 -0.73 1.05
CA LEU A 90 -5.26 0.16 0.35
C LEU A 90 -4.29 -0.65 -0.53
N GLU A 91 -3.78 -1.76 -0.01
CA GLU A 91 -2.90 -2.67 -0.73
C GLU A 91 -3.56 -3.23 -1.99
N SER A 92 -4.76 -3.78 -1.87
CA SER A 92 -5.55 -4.31 -3.00
C SER A 92 -5.75 -3.24 -4.09
N ARG A 93 -6.12 -2.01 -3.69
CA ARG A 93 -6.38 -0.91 -4.61
C ARG A 93 -5.12 -0.45 -5.35
N TYR A 94 -4.03 -0.27 -4.62
CA TYR A 94 -2.87 0.45 -5.14
C TYR A 94 -1.75 -0.47 -5.64
N LYS A 95 -1.61 -1.71 -5.14
CA LYS A 95 -0.68 -2.68 -5.73
C LYS A 95 -1.12 -3.11 -7.12
N SER A 96 -2.40 -3.43 -7.30
CA SER A 96 -2.93 -3.81 -8.62
C SER A 96 -2.79 -2.68 -9.64
N LYS A 97 -3.11 -1.43 -9.23
CA LYS A 97 -2.90 -0.25 -10.07
C LYS A 97 -1.42 0.00 -10.37
N SER A 98 -0.53 -0.12 -9.40
CA SER A 98 0.92 0.01 -9.62
C SER A 98 1.44 -1.02 -10.61
N LEU A 99 1.05 -2.30 -10.45
CA LEU A 99 1.44 -3.36 -11.38
C LEU A 99 0.92 -3.10 -12.80
N THR A 100 -0.33 -2.65 -12.92
CA THR A 100 -0.95 -2.30 -14.20
C THR A 100 -0.26 -1.11 -14.86
N SER A 101 0.04 -0.05 -14.08
CA SER A 101 0.81 1.11 -14.54
C SER A 101 2.22 0.72 -14.98
N LYS A 102 2.92 -0.12 -14.22
CA LYS A 102 4.26 -0.64 -14.58
C LYS A 102 4.21 -1.40 -15.91
N LEU A 103 3.24 -2.30 -16.07
CA LEU A 103 3.07 -3.07 -17.30
C LEU A 103 2.76 -2.18 -18.49
N TYR A 104 1.86 -1.21 -18.32
CA TYR A 104 1.52 -0.22 -19.34
C TYR A 104 2.73 0.60 -19.79
N LEU A 105 3.52 1.11 -18.83
CA LEU A 105 4.71 1.88 -19.12
C LEU A 105 5.81 1.06 -19.80
N LYS A 106 6.00 -0.20 -19.39
CA LYS A 106 6.91 -1.12 -20.11
C LYS A 106 6.43 -1.36 -21.54
N LYS A 107 5.14 -1.63 -21.76
CA LYS A 107 4.58 -1.77 -23.11
C LYS A 107 4.80 -0.52 -23.96
N ARG A 108 4.60 0.68 -23.39
CA ARG A 108 4.87 1.94 -24.08
C ARG A 108 6.35 2.11 -24.39
N LEU A 109 7.24 1.79 -23.47
CA LEU A 109 8.70 1.88 -23.68
C LEU A 109 9.15 0.93 -24.81
N PHE A 110 8.77 -0.35 -24.75
CA PHE A 110 9.14 -1.34 -25.77
C PHE A 110 8.45 -1.10 -27.12
N GLY A 111 7.28 -0.48 -27.12
CA GLY A 111 6.56 -0.08 -28.32
C GLY A 111 6.90 1.32 -28.82
N LEU A 112 7.83 2.03 -28.16
CA LEU A 112 8.20 3.38 -28.55
C LEU A 112 9.01 3.32 -29.84
N GLN A 113 8.42 3.74 -30.95
CA GLN A 113 9.05 3.81 -32.26
C GLN A 113 9.07 5.25 -32.75
N MET A 114 10.18 5.63 -33.38
CA MET A 114 10.31 6.95 -33.99
C MET A 114 9.57 6.94 -35.33
N MET A 115 8.58 7.81 -35.49
CA MET A 115 7.86 7.98 -36.75
C MET A 115 8.67 8.91 -37.65
N GLU A 116 8.65 8.67 -38.97
CA GLU A 116 9.42 9.43 -39.97
C GLU A 116 9.12 10.95 -39.93
N GLU A 117 7.90 11.30 -39.50
CA GLU A 117 7.37 12.66 -39.38
C GLU A 117 7.64 13.32 -38.00
N THR A 118 8.27 12.62 -37.04
CA THR A 118 8.48 13.13 -35.67
C THR A 118 9.90 13.63 -35.44
N TYR A 119 10.02 14.78 -34.78
CA TYR A 119 11.33 15.33 -34.42
C TYR A 119 12.00 14.47 -33.35
N PHE A 120 13.31 14.23 -33.52
CA PHE A 120 14.13 13.46 -32.57
C PHE A 120 13.96 13.93 -31.11
N ASN A 121 13.94 15.24 -30.88
CA ASN A 121 13.79 15.80 -29.53
C ASN A 121 12.45 15.43 -28.89
N GLN A 122 11.35 15.42 -29.65
CA GLN A 122 10.05 15.01 -29.13
C GLN A 122 10.03 13.53 -28.75
N HIS A 123 10.70 12.70 -29.55
CA HIS A 123 10.84 11.28 -29.26
C HIS A 123 11.70 11.04 -28.00
N LEU A 124 12.80 11.80 -27.86
CA LEU A 124 13.67 11.76 -26.68
C LEU A 124 12.92 12.23 -25.42
N ASP A 125 12.11 13.27 -25.51
CA ASP A 125 11.28 13.76 -24.41
C ASP A 125 10.28 12.70 -23.94
N GLU A 126 9.63 12.01 -24.88
CA GLU A 126 8.69 10.93 -24.58
C GLU A 126 9.39 9.72 -23.93
N PHE A 127 10.57 9.35 -24.44
CA PHE A 127 11.42 8.32 -23.83
C PHE A 127 11.83 8.68 -22.39
N ASN A 128 12.29 9.91 -22.18
CA ASN A 128 12.69 10.40 -20.87
C ASN A 128 11.52 10.43 -19.89
N LYS A 129 10.34 10.86 -20.36
CA LYS A 129 9.12 10.86 -19.57
C LYS A 129 8.75 9.46 -19.10
N ILE A 130 8.72 8.47 -20.01
CA ILE A 130 8.41 7.07 -19.66
C ILE A 130 9.45 6.53 -18.66
N THR A 131 10.73 6.87 -18.84
CA THR A 131 11.82 6.46 -17.96
C THR A 131 11.69 7.05 -16.55
N ILE A 132 11.33 8.33 -16.43
CA ILE A 132 11.06 8.99 -15.14
C ILE A 132 9.85 8.36 -14.46
N GLU A 133 8.76 8.12 -15.21
CA GLU A 133 7.55 7.47 -14.70
C GLU A 133 7.85 6.04 -14.19
N LEU A 134 8.65 5.25 -14.92
CA LEU A 134 9.09 3.91 -14.48
C LEU A 134 9.98 3.95 -13.23
N THR A 135 10.91 4.90 -13.17
CA THR A 135 11.80 5.08 -12.01
C THR A 135 10.99 5.48 -10.77
N SER A 136 9.95 6.29 -10.93
CA SER A 136 9.03 6.69 -9.84
C SER A 136 8.20 5.55 -9.26
N LEU A 137 8.16 4.40 -9.96
CA LEU A 137 7.50 3.18 -9.51
C LEU A 137 8.53 2.12 -9.07
N GLU A 138 9.79 2.49 -8.87
CA GLU A 138 10.90 1.61 -8.49
C GLU A 138 11.11 0.44 -9.46
N VAL A 139 10.82 0.64 -10.75
CA VAL A 139 11.12 -0.34 -11.78
C VAL A 139 12.56 -0.14 -12.23
N LYS A 140 13.42 -1.16 -12.02
CA LYS A 140 14.70 -1.23 -12.71
C LYS A 140 14.43 -1.43 -14.20
N ILE A 141 14.88 -0.47 -15.01
CA ILE A 141 14.83 -0.50 -16.47
C ILE A 141 16.03 -1.29 -16.97
#